data_AF-A0A7S2YD48-F1
#
_entry.id   AF-A0A7S2YD48-F1
#
_cell.length_a   1.000
_cell.length_b   1.000
_cell.length_c   1.000
_cell.angle_alpha   90.00
_cell.angle_beta   90.00
_cell.angle_gamma   90.00
#
_symmetry.space_group_name_H-M   'P 1'
#
loop_
_entity.id
_entity.type
_entity.pdbx_description
1 polymer ?
#
loop_
_entity_poly.entity_id
_entity_poly.type
_entity_poly.pdbx_seq_one_letter_code
_entity_poly.pdbx_strand_id
1 'polypeptide(L)'
;PVEDDITPIEDDDDEEATTLNDIAENDEEAKEEPTTAPPTTISVPIQLDETAHGNASLLFAQYRAAKEKSQKTIQSLSKALQAAQANAARQMAQAATASASAQTLLSPGLKKNLWFEKFRWMITTDNYLVLAGKDAHQNEMLVKRYLRPGDAYLHADVHGAASCIVRAKRAHPKKGKHQQKTVPLPLSEQALREAGQFTICHSSAWSSRMVTSAW
;
A
#
# COMPACT_ATOMS: atom_id res chain seq x y z
N PRO A 1 -17.06 36.36 10.25
CA PRO A 1 -15.83 36.00 9.52
C PRO A 1 -14.63 36.33 10.42
N VAL A 2 -14.32 35.40 11.31
CA VAL A 2 -13.21 35.53 12.26
C VAL A 2 -12.23 34.42 11.88
N GLU A 3 -11.00 34.85 11.67
CA GLU A 3 -9.89 34.13 11.06
C GLU A 3 -9.38 33.04 12.01
N ASP A 4 -9.20 31.82 11.49
CA ASP A 4 -8.57 30.71 12.21
C ASP A 4 -7.05 30.90 12.14
N ASP A 5 -6.46 31.36 13.24
CA ASP A 5 -5.01 31.47 13.44
C ASP A 5 -4.45 30.10 13.83
N ILE A 6 -3.80 29.46 12.85
CA ILE A 6 -3.14 28.16 13.00
C ILE A 6 -1.74 28.44 13.56
N THR A 7 -1.54 28.14 14.85
CA THR A 7 -0.20 27.96 15.40
C THR A 7 0.08 26.46 15.60
N PRO A 8 1.14 25.91 14.99
CA PRO A 8 1.61 24.55 15.27
C PRO A 8 2.17 24.48 16.70
N ILE A 9 1.63 23.59 17.51
CA ILE A 9 2.22 23.23 18.80
C ILE A 9 3.32 22.22 18.50
N GLU A 10 4.57 22.63 18.75
CA GLU A 10 5.75 21.77 18.72
C GLU A 10 5.67 20.82 19.91
N ASP A 11 5.50 19.52 19.62
CA ASP A 11 5.59 18.42 20.58
C ASP A 11 7.07 18.04 20.74
N ASP A 12 7.74 18.66 21.69
CA ASP A 12 8.96 18.14 22.32
C ASP A 12 8.61 17.81 23.77
N ASP A 13 8.46 16.52 24.07
CA ASP A 13 8.76 15.93 25.37
C ASP A 13 8.69 14.40 25.25
N ASP A 14 9.87 13.81 25.06
CA ASP A 14 10.16 12.39 25.30
C ASP A 14 9.86 12.04 26.76
N GLU A 15 8.76 11.31 27.04
CA GLU A 15 8.69 10.45 28.22
C GLU A 15 8.02 9.10 27.93
N GLU A 16 8.62 8.06 28.49
CA GLU A 16 8.46 6.65 28.17
C GLU A 16 7.01 6.15 28.12
N ALA A 17 6.71 5.43 27.03
CA ALA A 17 5.53 4.60 26.90
C ALA A 17 5.59 3.43 27.92
N THR A 18 5.05 3.66 29.12
CA THR A 18 4.74 2.57 30.05
C THR A 18 3.48 1.85 29.58
N THR A 19 3.64 0.58 29.24
CA THR A 19 2.60 -0.29 28.71
C THR A 19 1.47 -0.51 29.71
N LEU A 20 0.28 -0.01 29.37
CA LEU A 20 -1.00 -0.19 30.07
C LEU A 20 -1.52 -1.63 29.98
N ASN A 21 -0.89 -2.59 30.65
CA ASN A 21 -1.34 -4.00 30.60
C ASN A 21 -1.71 -4.66 31.94
N ASP A 22 -1.71 -3.95 33.07
CA ASP A 22 -1.92 -4.57 34.39
C ASP A 22 -3.13 -4.07 35.17
N ILE A 23 -4.26 -3.78 34.50
CA ILE A 23 -5.55 -3.65 35.19
C ILE A 23 -6.47 -4.78 34.72
N ALA A 24 -6.08 -6.00 35.07
CA ALA A 24 -6.99 -7.13 35.09
C ALA A 24 -7.82 -7.05 36.37
N GLU A 25 -9.12 -6.79 36.18
CA GLU A 25 -10.17 -6.94 37.16
C GLU A 25 -10.04 -8.30 37.86
N ASN A 26 -9.86 -8.28 39.18
CA ASN A 26 -10.03 -9.45 40.02
C ASN A 26 -11.02 -9.11 41.14
N ASP A 27 -12.28 -8.92 40.75
CA ASP A 27 -13.42 -8.98 41.67
C ASP A 27 -13.74 -10.46 41.95
N GLU A 28 -12.90 -11.09 42.77
CA GLU A 28 -13.29 -12.34 43.44
C GLU A 28 -13.78 -12.03 44.85
N GLU A 29 -15.06 -12.33 45.04
CA GLU A 29 -15.84 -12.27 46.28
C GLU A 29 -15.20 -13.19 47.35
N ALA A 30 -14.29 -12.61 48.14
CA ALA A 30 -13.61 -13.32 49.22
C ALA A 30 -14.56 -13.51 50.41
N LYS A 31 -14.93 -14.78 50.65
CA LYS A 31 -15.62 -15.24 51.86
C LYS A 31 -14.75 -14.94 53.10
N GLU A 32 -15.31 -14.23 54.06
CA GLU A 32 -14.64 -13.90 55.32
C GLU A 32 -14.43 -15.15 56.18
N GLU A 33 -13.17 -15.55 56.37
CA GLU A 33 -12.73 -16.34 57.52
C GLU A 33 -11.98 -15.43 58.51
N PRO A 34 -12.18 -15.58 59.83
CA PRO A 34 -11.57 -14.72 60.83
C PRO A 34 -10.11 -15.11 61.04
N THR A 35 -9.23 -14.61 60.18
CA THR A 35 -7.78 -14.70 60.42
C THR A 35 -7.31 -13.42 61.09
N THR A 36 -6.70 -13.59 62.26
CA THR A 36 -6.00 -12.56 63.04
C THR A 36 -4.75 -12.09 62.28
N ALA A 37 -4.93 -11.35 61.20
CA ALA A 37 -3.85 -10.66 60.53
C ALA A 37 -3.32 -9.53 61.44
N PRO A 38 -1.99 -9.32 61.55
CA PRO A 38 -1.44 -8.19 62.30
C PRO A 38 -1.96 -6.88 61.71
N PRO A 39 -2.12 -5.82 62.51
CA PRO A 39 -2.60 -4.54 62.00
C PRO A 39 -1.69 -4.07 60.86
N THR A 40 -2.28 -3.83 59.69
CA THR A 40 -1.58 -3.29 58.53
C THR A 40 -1.08 -1.90 58.89
N THR A 41 0.23 -1.78 59.09
CA THR A 41 0.87 -0.50 59.37
C THR A 41 1.31 0.13 58.05
N ILE A 42 0.90 1.36 57.80
CA ILE A 42 1.23 2.11 56.59
C ILE A 42 2.12 3.28 57.01
N SER A 43 3.31 3.36 56.42
CA SER A 43 4.21 4.49 56.63
C SER A 43 3.73 5.67 55.79
N VAL A 44 3.46 6.81 56.43
CA VAL A 44 2.98 8.03 55.77
C VAL A 44 3.94 9.17 56.10
N PRO A 45 4.43 9.92 55.10
CA PRO A 45 5.22 11.12 55.36
C PRO A 45 4.32 12.23 55.93
N ILE A 46 4.72 12.81 57.05
CA ILE A 46 3.96 13.85 57.79
C ILE A 46 4.82 15.10 57.88
N GLN A 47 4.21 16.27 57.65
CA GLN A 47 4.85 17.57 57.85
C GLN A 47 4.83 17.90 59.35
N LEU A 48 6.00 18.14 59.94
CA LEU A 48 6.20 18.31 61.39
C LEU A 48 5.80 19.69 61.92
N ASP A 49 5.71 20.68 61.03
CA ASP A 49 5.25 22.05 61.27
C ASP A 49 3.72 22.18 61.33
N GLU A 50 3.00 21.18 60.81
CA GLU A 50 1.54 21.14 60.77
C GLU A 50 0.92 20.28 61.87
N THR A 51 -0.34 20.59 62.21
CA THR A 51 -1.10 19.75 63.14
C THR A 51 -1.46 18.40 62.51
N ALA A 52 -1.73 17.38 63.34
CA ALA A 52 -2.20 16.08 62.84
C ALA A 52 -3.46 16.20 61.96
N HIS A 53 -4.36 17.12 62.31
CA HIS A 53 -5.56 17.39 61.52
C HIS A 53 -5.26 18.10 60.18
N GLY A 54 -4.30 19.03 60.17
CA GLY A 54 -3.81 19.70 58.96
C GLY A 54 -3.22 18.70 57.96
N ASN A 55 -2.34 17.83 58.42
CA ASN A 55 -1.76 16.74 57.61
C ASN A 55 -2.82 15.80 57.03
N ALA A 56 -3.79 15.37 57.84
CA ALA A 56 -4.89 14.52 57.38
C ALA A 56 -5.76 15.22 56.31
N SER A 57 -6.02 16.52 56.49
CA SER A 57 -6.80 17.32 55.56
C SER A 57 -6.08 17.52 54.22
N LEU A 58 -4.76 17.72 54.23
CA LEU A 58 -3.93 17.83 53.04
C LEU A 58 -3.92 16.53 52.22
N LEU A 59 -3.70 15.39 52.87
CA LEU A 59 -3.75 14.08 52.22
C LEU A 59 -5.12 13.81 51.60
N PHE A 60 -6.19 14.18 52.29
CA PHE A 60 -7.54 14.03 51.77
C PHE A 60 -7.82 14.96 50.56
N ALA A 61 -7.27 16.19 50.57
CA ALA A 61 -7.36 17.10 49.43
C ALA A 61 -6.60 16.55 48.21
N GLN A 62 -5.40 16.00 48.41
CA GLN A 62 -4.63 15.33 47.36
C GLN A 62 -5.38 14.12 46.79
N TYR A 63 -5.97 13.28 47.65
CA TYR A 63 -6.83 12.16 47.23
C TYR A 63 -7.99 12.63 46.36
N ARG A 64 -8.72 13.68 46.76
CA ARG A 64 -9.83 14.23 45.94
C ARG A 64 -9.34 14.72 44.58
N ALA A 65 -8.23 15.45 44.54
CA ALA A 65 -7.66 15.97 43.30
C ALA A 65 -7.20 14.84 42.36
N ALA A 66 -6.53 13.80 42.90
CA ALA A 66 -6.11 12.63 42.15
C ALA A 66 -7.31 11.85 41.60
N LYS A 67 -8.36 11.67 42.41
CA LYS A 67 -9.61 11.01 42.00
C LYS A 67 -10.30 11.75 40.85
N GLU A 68 -10.42 13.07 40.95
CA GLU A 68 -11.05 13.89 39.90
C GLU A 68 -10.24 13.87 38.60
N LYS A 69 -8.90 13.94 38.69
CA LYS A 69 -8.00 13.82 37.53
C LYS A 69 -8.17 12.45 36.85
N SER A 70 -8.16 11.36 37.61
CA SER A 70 -8.37 10.01 37.09
C SER A 70 -9.70 9.89 36.34
N GLN A 71 -10.79 10.39 36.93
CA GLN A 71 -12.11 10.37 36.28
C GLN A 71 -12.13 11.15 34.97
N LYS A 72 -11.51 12.34 34.93
CA LYS A 72 -11.39 13.14 33.71
C LYS A 72 -10.57 12.44 32.63
N THR A 73 -9.45 11.82 33.01
CA THR A 73 -8.61 11.04 32.08
C THR A 73 -9.39 9.89 31.47
N ILE A 74 -10.11 9.10 32.28
CA ILE A 74 -10.93 7.98 31.81
C ILE A 74 -12.02 8.44 30.82
N GLN A 75 -12.69 9.56 31.11
CA GLN A 75 -13.70 10.13 30.22
C GLN A 75 -13.08 10.64 28.90
N SER A 76 -11.92 11.30 28.96
CA SER A 76 -11.25 11.78 27.75
C SER A 76 -10.76 10.64 26.86
N LEU A 77 -10.20 9.59 27.48
CA LEU A 77 -9.65 8.41 26.79
C LEU A 77 -10.77 7.58 26.16
N SER A 78 -11.88 7.35 26.86
CA SER A 78 -13.03 6.63 26.29
C SER A 78 -13.60 7.36 25.05
N LYS A 79 -13.69 8.69 25.08
CA LYS A 79 -14.12 9.49 23.93
C LYS A 79 -13.12 9.42 22.78
N ALA A 80 -11.82 9.49 23.07
CA ALA A 80 -10.76 9.39 22.06
C ALA A 80 -10.76 8.01 21.36
N LEU A 81 -10.90 6.93 22.13
CA LEU A 81 -11.00 5.57 21.59
C LEU A 81 -12.23 5.40 20.69
N GLN A 82 -13.39 5.92 21.10
CA GLN A 82 -14.59 5.85 20.28
C GLN A 82 -14.43 6.61 18.95
N ALA A 83 -13.79 7.79 18.98
CA ALA A 83 -13.51 8.56 17.77
C ALA A 83 -12.51 7.85 16.85
N ALA A 84 -11.43 7.28 17.40
CA ALA A 84 -10.45 6.51 16.64
C ALA A 84 -11.08 5.29 15.95
N GLN A 85 -11.92 4.54 16.67
CA GLN A 85 -12.63 3.38 16.12
C GLN A 85 -13.59 3.78 14.99
N ALA A 86 -14.36 4.87 15.17
CA ALA A 86 -15.27 5.37 14.13
C ALA A 86 -14.54 5.81 12.86
N ASN A 87 -13.39 6.48 13.01
CA ASN A 87 -12.56 6.91 11.88
C ASN A 87 -11.95 5.71 11.14
N ALA A 88 -11.42 4.72 11.88
CA ALA A 88 -10.90 3.49 11.30
C ALA A 88 -11.98 2.74 10.49
N ALA A 89 -13.19 2.62 11.03
CA ALA A 89 -14.32 1.99 10.34
C ALA A 89 -14.71 2.72 9.04
N ARG A 90 -14.73 4.07 9.07
CA ARG A 90 -14.99 4.89 7.87
C ARG A 90 -13.92 4.70 6.80
N GLN A 91 -12.65 4.71 7.17
CA GLN A 91 -11.55 4.48 6.24
C GLN A 91 -11.62 3.09 5.61
N MET A 92 -11.92 2.05 6.40
CA MET A 92 -12.10 0.69 5.87
C MET A 92 -13.27 0.60 4.89
N ALA A 93 -14.41 1.25 5.17
CA ALA A 93 -15.54 1.28 4.26
C ALA A 93 -15.21 2.02 2.93
N GLN A 94 -14.47 3.12 3.00
CA GLN A 94 -14.01 3.85 1.81
C GLN A 94 -13.03 3.01 0.98
N ALA A 95 -12.07 2.33 1.61
CA ALA A 95 -11.14 1.45 0.92
C ALA A 95 -11.86 0.24 0.25
N ALA A 96 -12.86 -0.32 0.91
CA ALA A 96 -13.67 -1.41 0.37
C ALA A 96 -14.49 -0.97 -0.87
N THR A 97 -15.09 0.22 -0.83
CA THR A 97 -15.85 0.75 -2.00
C THR A 97 -14.92 1.11 -3.17
N ALA A 98 -13.76 1.71 -2.90
CA ALA A 98 -12.77 2.01 -3.93
C ALA A 98 -12.26 0.74 -4.63
N SER A 99 -11.91 -0.29 -3.85
CA SER A 99 -11.45 -1.57 -4.40
C SER A 99 -12.54 -2.33 -5.18
N ALA A 100 -13.79 -2.30 -4.71
CA ALA A 100 -14.92 -2.90 -5.43
C ALA A 100 -15.19 -2.21 -6.78
N SER A 101 -15.09 -0.88 -6.84
CA SER A 101 -15.24 -0.13 -8.10
C SER A 101 -14.12 -0.45 -9.09
N ALA A 102 -12.87 -0.59 -8.61
CA ALA A 102 -11.75 -1.02 -9.42
C ALA A 102 -11.94 -2.46 -9.94
N GLN A 103 -12.35 -3.41 -9.08
CA GLN A 103 -12.63 -4.78 -9.50
C GLN A 103 -13.77 -4.87 -10.53
N THR A 104 -14.79 -4.03 -10.42
CA THR A 104 -15.89 -3.98 -11.38
C THR A 104 -15.40 -3.54 -12.76
N LEU A 105 -14.52 -2.54 -12.85
CA LEU A 105 -13.86 -2.14 -14.10
C LEU A 105 -12.89 -3.20 -14.64
N LEU A 106 -12.39 -4.08 -13.78
CA LEU A 106 -11.51 -5.19 -14.15
C LEU A 106 -12.26 -6.48 -14.52
N SER A 107 -13.59 -6.50 -14.45
CA SER A 107 -14.40 -7.69 -14.75
C SER A 107 -14.16 -8.19 -16.19
N PRO A 108 -13.78 -9.46 -16.40
CA PRO A 108 -13.40 -10.02 -17.71
C PRO A 108 -14.48 -9.93 -18.79
N GLY A 109 -15.76 -9.84 -18.41
CA GLY A 109 -16.89 -9.82 -19.34
C GLY A 109 -17.20 -8.46 -19.98
N LEU A 110 -16.67 -7.35 -19.45
CA LEU A 110 -17.01 -5.99 -19.92
C LEU A 110 -15.91 -5.36 -20.79
N LYS A 111 -14.72 -5.96 -20.83
CA LYS A 111 -13.61 -5.46 -21.64
C LYS A 111 -13.71 -6.02 -23.05
N LYS A 112 -13.62 -5.14 -24.05
CA LYS A 112 -13.40 -5.56 -25.44
C LYS A 112 -11.97 -6.09 -25.54
N ASN A 113 -11.80 -7.41 -25.60
CA ASN A 113 -10.47 -8.00 -25.79
C ASN A 113 -9.81 -7.38 -27.02
N LEU A 114 -8.65 -6.77 -26.83
CA LEU A 114 -7.89 -6.22 -27.94
C LEU A 114 -7.33 -7.38 -28.77
N TRP A 115 -7.24 -7.19 -30.09
CA TRP A 115 -6.83 -8.24 -31.02
C TRP A 115 -5.45 -8.86 -30.71
N PHE A 116 -4.59 -8.12 -29.99
CA PHE A 116 -3.23 -8.53 -29.65
C PHE A 116 -3.13 -9.34 -28.36
N GLU A 117 -4.18 -9.35 -27.51
CA GLU A 117 -4.17 -10.07 -26.24
C GLU A 117 -4.10 -11.59 -26.39
N LYS A 118 -4.39 -12.11 -27.58
CA LYS A 118 -4.20 -13.52 -27.92
C LYS A 118 -2.73 -13.95 -27.87
N PHE A 119 -1.81 -13.03 -28.17
CA PHE A 119 -0.36 -13.24 -28.15
C PHE A 119 0.22 -12.94 -26.76
N ARG A 120 1.51 -13.27 -26.55
CA ARG A 120 2.27 -12.66 -25.45
C ARG A 120 2.55 -11.21 -25.85
N TRP A 121 2.28 -10.27 -24.97
CA TRP A 121 2.46 -8.86 -25.30
C TRP A 121 3.02 -8.10 -24.11
N MET A 122 3.76 -7.04 -24.41
CA MET A 122 4.22 -6.07 -23.42
C MET A 122 4.23 -4.67 -24.04
N ILE A 123 4.20 -3.66 -23.17
CA ILE A 123 4.41 -2.27 -23.56
C ILE A 123 5.78 -1.88 -23.00
N THR A 124 6.65 -1.41 -23.88
CA THR A 124 7.99 -0.89 -23.50
C THR A 124 7.87 0.43 -22.75
N THR A 125 8.92 0.83 -22.06
CA THR A 125 9.03 2.13 -21.38
C THR A 125 8.75 3.31 -22.33
N ASP A 126 9.24 3.21 -23.57
CA ASP A 126 8.99 4.18 -24.63
C ASP A 126 7.61 4.05 -25.28
N ASN A 127 6.70 3.29 -24.69
CA ASN A 127 5.31 3.14 -25.10
C ASN A 127 5.16 2.53 -26.52
N TYR A 128 6.04 1.59 -26.89
CA TYR A 128 5.88 0.73 -28.07
C TYR A 128 5.28 -0.62 -27.67
N LEU A 129 4.36 -1.12 -28.50
CA LEU A 129 3.74 -2.43 -28.33
C LEU A 129 4.65 -3.52 -28.89
N VAL A 130 4.98 -4.49 -28.05
CA VAL A 130 5.78 -5.67 -28.39
C VAL A 130 4.90 -6.91 -28.34
N LEU A 131 5.02 -7.78 -29.33
CA LEU A 131 4.20 -8.99 -29.49
C LEU A 131 5.08 -10.20 -29.72
N ALA A 132 4.83 -11.30 -29.02
CA ALA A 132 5.49 -12.59 -29.22
C ALA A 132 4.47 -13.73 -29.30
N GLY A 133 4.70 -14.70 -30.17
CA GLY A 133 3.81 -15.88 -30.26
C GLY A 133 4.03 -16.85 -29.10
N LYS A 134 2.97 -17.61 -28.75
CA LYS A 134 3.04 -18.65 -27.72
C LYS A 134 3.53 -19.99 -28.26
N ASP A 135 3.18 -20.28 -29.51
CA ASP A 135 3.46 -21.54 -30.20
C ASP A 135 4.02 -21.28 -31.60
N ALA A 136 4.63 -22.30 -32.22
CA ALA A 136 5.16 -22.21 -33.59
C ALA A 136 4.12 -21.74 -34.61
N HIS A 137 2.88 -22.22 -34.52
CA HIS A 137 1.80 -21.78 -35.41
C HIS A 137 1.43 -20.30 -35.19
N GLN A 138 1.44 -19.83 -33.93
CA GLN A 138 1.21 -18.42 -33.64
C GLN A 138 2.37 -17.54 -34.11
N ASN A 139 3.61 -18.00 -34.00
CA ASN A 139 4.79 -17.29 -34.51
C ASN A 139 4.67 -17.03 -36.02
N GLU A 140 4.35 -18.08 -36.79
CA GLU A 140 4.12 -17.93 -38.23
C GLU A 140 2.96 -16.99 -38.55
N MET A 141 1.83 -17.12 -37.83
CA MET A 141 0.67 -16.24 -38.00
C MET A 141 1.03 -14.78 -37.71
N LEU A 142 1.83 -14.54 -36.66
CA LEU A 142 2.26 -13.22 -36.23
C LEU A 142 3.11 -12.55 -37.32
N VAL A 143 4.11 -13.25 -37.83
CA VAL A 143 5.00 -12.73 -38.89
C VAL A 143 4.25 -12.55 -40.21
N LYS A 144 3.47 -13.55 -40.65
CA LYS A 144 2.79 -13.51 -41.96
C LYS A 144 1.64 -12.52 -42.02
N ARG A 145 0.86 -12.36 -40.94
CA ARG A 145 -0.38 -11.53 -40.95
C ARG A 145 -0.25 -10.18 -40.27
N TYR A 146 0.61 -10.06 -39.25
CA TYR A 146 0.62 -8.88 -38.37
C TYR A 146 1.86 -8.00 -38.51
N LEU A 147 2.95 -8.50 -39.12
CA LEU A 147 4.13 -7.70 -39.43
C LEU A 147 3.80 -6.67 -40.51
N ARG A 148 4.05 -5.39 -40.23
CA ARG A 148 3.85 -4.31 -41.21
C ARG A 148 5.20 -3.70 -41.60
N PRO A 149 5.30 -3.04 -42.78
CA PRO A 149 6.52 -2.35 -43.18
C PRO A 149 6.89 -1.25 -42.18
N GLY A 150 8.10 -1.31 -41.62
CA GLY A 150 8.61 -0.39 -40.61
C GLY A 150 8.54 -0.92 -39.17
N ASP A 151 7.88 -2.05 -38.94
CA ASP A 151 7.97 -2.77 -37.66
C ASP A 151 9.29 -3.55 -37.59
N ALA A 152 9.84 -3.75 -36.39
CA ALA A 152 11.02 -4.59 -36.20
C ALA A 152 10.62 -6.03 -35.90
N TYR A 153 11.36 -6.97 -36.50
CA TYR A 153 11.29 -8.39 -36.21
C TYR A 153 12.50 -8.80 -35.38
N LEU A 154 12.25 -9.56 -34.31
CA LEU A 154 13.26 -10.01 -33.35
C LEU A 154 13.10 -11.52 -33.12
N HIS A 155 14.23 -12.20 -33.03
CA HIS A 155 14.31 -13.62 -32.69
C HIS A 155 15.62 -13.83 -31.92
N ALA A 156 15.59 -14.60 -30.83
CA ALA A 156 16.81 -14.94 -30.11
C ALA A 156 17.52 -16.10 -30.82
N ASP A 157 18.85 -16.12 -30.81
CA ASP A 157 19.63 -17.25 -31.34
C ASP A 157 19.64 -18.43 -30.37
N VAL A 158 18.44 -18.92 -30.05
CA VAL A 158 18.20 -19.99 -29.09
C VAL A 158 17.08 -20.87 -29.63
N HIS A 159 17.25 -22.18 -29.48
CA HIS A 159 16.22 -23.14 -29.89
C HIS A 159 14.91 -22.92 -29.14
N GLY A 160 13.79 -22.91 -29.86
CA GLY A 160 12.47 -22.68 -29.26
C GLY A 160 12.24 -21.24 -28.78
N ALA A 161 13.01 -20.27 -29.26
CA ALA A 161 12.72 -18.85 -29.03
C ALA A 161 11.41 -18.44 -29.71
N ALA A 162 10.66 -17.55 -29.06
CA ALA A 162 9.47 -16.95 -29.65
C ALA A 162 9.86 -15.95 -30.75
N SER A 163 9.04 -15.86 -31.81
CA SER A 163 9.14 -14.78 -32.78
C SER A 163 8.51 -13.51 -32.20
N CYS A 164 9.28 -12.43 -32.13
CA CYS A 164 8.85 -11.16 -31.54
C CYS A 164 8.75 -10.05 -32.59
N ILE A 165 7.74 -9.18 -32.48
CA ILE A 165 7.53 -8.01 -33.33
C ILE A 165 7.37 -6.76 -32.47
N VAL A 166 8.13 -5.72 -32.76
CA VAL A 166 7.96 -4.38 -32.18
C VAL A 166 7.16 -3.52 -33.15
N ARG A 167 5.97 -3.08 -32.72
CA ARG A 167 5.09 -2.25 -33.53
C ARG A 167 5.63 -0.82 -33.60
N ALA A 168 6.00 -0.36 -34.79
CA ALA A 168 6.39 1.03 -34.98
C ALA A 168 5.18 1.96 -34.90
N LYS A 169 5.39 3.09 -34.21
CA LYS A 169 4.42 4.19 -34.19
C LYS A 169 4.34 4.82 -35.58
N ARG A 170 3.16 5.23 -35.99
CA ARG A 170 2.95 5.92 -37.28
C ARG A 170 2.44 7.32 -37.02
N ALA A 171 3.11 8.30 -37.62
CA ALA A 171 2.58 9.65 -37.66
C ALA A 171 1.42 9.66 -38.67
N HIS A 172 0.20 9.82 -38.18
CA HIS A 172 -0.92 10.14 -39.05
C HIS A 172 -0.83 11.63 -39.40
N PRO A 173 -0.79 12.01 -40.70
CA PRO A 173 -0.83 13.41 -41.06
C PRO A 173 -2.15 14.02 -40.58
N LYS A 174 -2.09 15.24 -40.03
CA LYS A 174 -3.31 15.99 -39.67
C LYS A 174 -4.14 16.20 -40.94
N LYS A 175 -5.44 15.87 -40.87
CA LYS A 175 -6.41 16.11 -41.96
C LYS A 175 -6.30 17.57 -42.42
N GLY A 176 -5.83 17.82 -43.64
CA GLY A 176 -5.79 19.17 -44.22
C GLY A 176 -4.56 19.52 -45.05
N LYS A 177 -3.48 18.74 -45.01
CA LYS A 177 -2.34 18.91 -45.94
C LYS A 177 -2.22 17.67 -46.83
N HIS A 178 -2.10 17.89 -48.13
CA HIS A 178 -2.08 16.91 -49.21
C HIS A 178 -1.53 15.53 -48.79
N GLN A 179 -2.40 14.52 -48.81
CA GLN A 179 -2.13 13.07 -48.90
C GLN A 179 -0.73 12.60 -48.47
N GLN A 180 -0.23 13.01 -47.29
CA GLN A 180 1.06 12.55 -46.81
C GLN A 180 0.94 11.07 -46.45
N LYS A 181 1.78 10.23 -47.08
CA LYS A 181 1.85 8.79 -46.79
C LYS A 181 2.22 8.62 -45.31
N THR A 182 1.57 7.69 -44.60
CA THR A 182 1.91 7.41 -43.19
C THR A 182 3.36 6.92 -43.10
N VAL A 183 4.24 7.74 -42.57
CA VAL A 183 5.66 7.41 -42.39
C VAL A 183 5.82 6.66 -41.06
N PRO A 184 6.48 5.48 -41.05
CA PRO A 184 6.84 4.83 -39.79
C PRO A 184 7.87 5.68 -39.06
N LEU A 185 7.63 5.94 -37.78
CA LEU A 185 8.63 6.58 -36.92
C LEU A 185 9.76 5.60 -36.64
N PRO A 186 11.01 6.09 -36.47
CA PRO A 186 12.10 5.24 -36.05
C PRO A 186 11.78 4.58 -34.70
N LEU A 187 12.22 3.33 -34.55
CA LEU A 187 12.13 2.61 -33.30
C LEU A 187 13.21 3.10 -32.35
N SER A 188 12.86 3.24 -31.08
CA SER A 188 13.84 3.56 -30.04
C SER A 188 14.77 2.36 -29.82
N GLU A 189 16.07 2.64 -29.61
CA GLU A 189 17.05 1.62 -29.25
C GLU A 189 16.69 0.92 -27.94
N GLN A 190 16.17 1.68 -26.96
CA GLN A 190 15.74 1.12 -25.69
C GLN A 190 14.57 0.15 -25.86
N ALA A 191 13.58 0.50 -26.68
CA ALA A 191 12.47 -0.40 -27.01
C ALA A 191 12.94 -1.70 -27.70
N LEU A 192 14.00 -1.63 -28.54
CA LEU A 192 14.59 -2.82 -29.16
C LEU A 192 15.31 -3.71 -28.14
N ARG A 193 16.06 -3.11 -27.19
CA ARG A 193 16.72 -3.85 -26.11
C ARG A 193 15.72 -4.57 -25.21
N GLU A 194 14.68 -3.88 -24.76
CA GLU A 194 13.61 -4.45 -23.94
C GLU A 194 12.89 -5.58 -24.67
N ALA A 195 12.60 -5.40 -25.96
CA ALA A 195 11.99 -6.44 -26.79
C ALA A 195 12.91 -7.64 -27.01
N GLY A 196 14.23 -7.44 -27.09
CA GLY A 196 15.22 -8.52 -27.14
C GLY A 196 15.21 -9.35 -25.86
N GLN A 197 15.24 -8.69 -24.70
CA GLN A 197 15.14 -9.36 -23.40
C GLN A 197 13.83 -10.14 -23.27
N PHE A 198 12.71 -9.54 -23.68
CA PHE A 198 11.40 -10.20 -23.70
C PHE A 198 11.40 -11.49 -24.54
N THR A 199 12.12 -11.47 -25.68
CA THR A 199 12.25 -12.63 -26.56
C THR A 199 13.04 -13.76 -25.87
N ILE A 200 14.13 -13.43 -25.16
CA ILE A 200 14.91 -14.41 -24.39
C ILE A 200 14.10 -15.00 -23.25
N CYS A 201 13.37 -14.18 -22.48
CA CYS A 201 12.49 -14.63 -21.40
C CYS A 201 11.40 -15.62 -21.88
N HIS A 202 11.11 -15.64 -23.19
CA HIS A 202 10.16 -16.53 -23.82
C HIS A 202 10.83 -17.55 -24.76
N SER A 203 12.05 -17.95 -24.42
CA SER A 203 12.81 -19.01 -25.10
C SER A 203 13.14 -20.16 -24.16
N SER A 204 13.73 -21.24 -24.69
CA SER A 204 14.23 -22.33 -23.86
C SER A 204 15.36 -21.91 -22.91
N ALA A 205 16.11 -20.84 -23.23
CA ALA A 205 17.18 -20.31 -22.37
C ALA A 205 16.68 -19.85 -21.01
N TRP A 206 15.46 -19.29 -20.94
CA TRP A 206 14.83 -18.92 -19.67
C TRP A 206 14.55 -20.14 -18.79
N SER A 207 14.08 -21.22 -19.39
CA SER A 207 13.79 -22.48 -18.69
C SER A 207 15.09 -23.18 -18.23
N SER A 208 16.13 -23.15 -19.05
CA SER A 208 17.43 -23.77 -18.75
C SER A 208 18.36 -22.90 -17.89
N ARG A 209 17.89 -21.72 -17.45
CA ARG A 209 18.67 -20.73 -16.67
C ARG A 209 20.01 -20.37 -17.34
N MET A 210 20.02 -20.38 -18.67
CA MET A 210 21.18 -20.03 -19.47
C MET A 210 21.27 -18.50 -19.59
N VAL A 211 22.43 -17.93 -19.26
CA VAL A 211 22.69 -16.50 -19.46
C VAL A 211 23.12 -16.28 -20.89
N THR A 212 22.20 -15.83 -21.74
CA THR A 212 22.48 -15.37 -23.10
C THR A 212 22.20 -13.87 -23.19
N SER A 213 23.10 -13.13 -23.84
CA SER A 213 22.82 -11.71 -24.15
C SER A 213 21.75 -11.63 -25.24
N ALA A 214 20.88 -10.63 -25.15
CA ALA A 214 19.82 -10.35 -26.14
C ALA A 214 20.33 -9.68 -27.42
N TRP A 215 21.64 -9.66 -27.63
CA TRP A 215 22.31 -8.94 -28.68
C TRP A 215 23.70 -9.53 -28.92
#